data_AF-A0A832IHU9-F1
#
_entry.id   AF-A0A832IHU9-F1
#
_cell.length_a   1.000
_cell.length_b   1.000
_cell.length_c   1.000
_cell.angle_alpha   90.00
_cell.angle_beta   90.00
_cell.angle_gamma   90.00
#
_symmetry.space_group_name_H-M   'P 1'
#
loop_
_entity.id
_entity.type
_entity.pdbx_description
1 polymer ?
#
loop_
_entity_poly.entity_id
_entity_poly.type
_entity_poly.pdbx_seq_one_letter_code
_entity_poly.pdbx_strand_id
1 'polypeptide(L)'
;MLNRRHIRIKVMQSVYAIIQSNSDDLKSEEKFLKFSLVKVYDLYVLLLSLLVEIRSLAEQYQEIAKKKHLATSEDINPKRKFIDNRFLQDLKNNNSLQNYIENNKLFNWKEDSEYV
;
A
#
# COMPACT_ATOMS: atom_id res chain seq x y z
N MET A 1 -1.01 -7.19 -8.45
CA MET A 1 -1.64 -7.62 -9.73
C MET A 1 -3.06 -8.09 -9.50
N LEU A 2 -4.03 -7.55 -10.24
CA LEU A 2 -5.39 -8.09 -10.34
C LEU A 2 -5.35 -9.43 -11.08
N ASN A 3 -5.35 -10.54 -10.35
CA ASN A 3 -5.42 -11.86 -10.94
C ASN A 3 -6.84 -12.13 -11.47
N ARG A 4 -6.97 -12.98 -12.49
CA ARG A 4 -8.26 -13.43 -13.06
C ARG A 4 -9.22 -13.94 -11.98
N ARG A 5 -8.70 -14.53 -10.91
CA ARG A 5 -9.48 -14.94 -9.73
C ARG A 5 -10.17 -13.76 -9.03
N HIS A 6 -9.48 -12.65 -8.79
CA HIS A 6 -10.07 -11.47 -8.14
C HIS A 6 -11.17 -10.85 -9.01
N ILE A 7 -10.96 -10.80 -10.32
CA ILE A 7 -11.97 -10.30 -11.28
C ILE A 7 -13.21 -11.19 -11.24
N ARG A 8 -13.06 -12.52 -11.32
CA ARG A 8 -14.19 -13.46 -11.23
C ARG A 8 -14.97 -13.32 -9.93
N ILE A 9 -14.28 -13.22 -8.80
CA ILE A 9 -14.92 -13.02 -7.50
C ILE A 9 -15.72 -11.71 -7.49
N LYS A 10 -15.14 -10.61 -7.99
CA LYS A 10 -15.84 -9.32 -8.05
C LYS A 10 -17.05 -9.33 -8.98
N VAL A 11 -16.93 -9.96 -10.15
CA VAL A 11 -18.05 -10.16 -11.07
C VAL A 11 -19.16 -10.96 -10.39
N MET A 12 -18.84 -12.07 -9.71
CA MET A 12 -19.85 -12.85 -8.97
C MET A 12 -20.49 -12.06 -7.83
N GLN A 13 -19.72 -11.24 -7.12
CA GLN A 13 -20.25 -10.35 -6.06
C GLN A 13 -21.25 -9.34 -6.63
N SER A 14 -20.95 -8.71 -7.76
CA SER A 14 -21.88 -7.78 -8.44
C SER A 14 -23.14 -8.49 -8.95
N VAL A 15 -23.00 -9.68 -9.57
CA VAL A 15 -24.16 -10.48 -10.01
C VAL A 15 -25.05 -10.87 -8.83
N TYR A 16 -24.45 -11.27 -7.71
CA TYR A 16 -25.19 -11.60 -6.49
C TYR A 16 -25.94 -10.38 -5.92
N ALA A 17 -25.32 -9.20 -5.91
CA ALA A 17 -25.96 -7.96 -5.45
C ALA A 17 -27.16 -7.56 -6.33
N ILE A 18 -27.06 -7.73 -7.66
CA ILE A 18 -28.18 -7.52 -8.60
C ILE A 18 -29.36 -8.43 -8.23
N ILE A 19 -29.09 -9.74 -8.10
CA ILE A 19 -30.14 -10.72 -7.79
C ILE A 19 -30.79 -10.39 -6.44
N GLN A 20 -30.01 -10.01 -5.43
CA GLN A 20 -30.52 -9.71 -4.10
C GLN A 20 -31.31 -8.39 -4.02
N SER A 21 -30.93 -7.39 -4.84
CA SER A 21 -31.58 -6.08 -4.84
C SER A 21 -32.90 -6.04 -5.61
N ASN A 22 -33.25 -7.10 -6.35
CA ASN A 22 -34.37 -7.12 -7.31
C ASN A 22 -34.39 -5.88 -8.22
N SER A 23 -33.21 -5.32 -8.52
CA SER A 23 -33.05 -4.14 -9.34
C SER A 23 -32.49 -4.51 -10.70
N ASP A 24 -33.11 -3.99 -11.77
CA ASP A 24 -32.65 -4.19 -13.15
C ASP A 24 -31.66 -3.11 -13.59
N ASP A 25 -31.13 -2.31 -12.66
CA ASP A 25 -30.20 -1.22 -12.99
C ASP A 25 -28.76 -1.70 -13.21
N LEU A 26 -28.57 -2.39 -14.33
CA LEU A 26 -27.26 -2.85 -14.81
C LEU A 26 -26.21 -1.72 -14.91
N LYS A 27 -26.62 -0.47 -15.13
CA LYS A 27 -25.68 0.65 -15.31
C LYS A 27 -25.03 1.06 -14.00
N SER A 28 -25.77 1.10 -12.90
CA SER A 28 -25.19 1.39 -11.59
C SER A 28 -24.24 0.29 -11.13
N GLU A 29 -24.59 -0.97 -11.42
CA GLU A 29 -23.77 -2.13 -11.08
C GLU A 29 -22.49 -2.23 -11.89
N GLU A 30 -22.53 -1.89 -13.19
CA GLU A 30 -21.32 -1.77 -14.00
C GLU A 30 -20.38 -0.68 -13.45
N LYS A 31 -20.93 0.47 -13.04
CA LYS A 31 -20.15 1.55 -12.40
C LYS A 31 -19.54 1.08 -11.09
N PHE A 32 -20.31 0.39 -10.25
CA PHE A 32 -19.82 -0.18 -8.99
C PHE A 32 -18.69 -1.20 -9.22
N LEU A 33 -18.86 -2.10 -10.18
CA LEU A 33 -17.83 -3.08 -10.54
C LEU A 33 -16.54 -2.39 -10.98
N LYS A 34 -16.62 -1.41 -11.88
CA LYS A 34 -15.45 -0.62 -12.33
C LYS A 34 -14.77 0.08 -11.16
N PHE A 35 -15.54 0.75 -10.31
CA PHE A 35 -15.02 1.39 -9.11
C PHE A 35 -14.31 0.39 -8.18
N SER A 36 -14.92 -0.77 -7.95
CA SER A 36 -14.34 -1.80 -7.07
C SER A 36 -13.02 -2.35 -7.60
N LEU A 37 -12.87 -2.48 -8.93
CA LEU A 37 -11.60 -2.90 -9.55
C LEU A 37 -10.50 -1.86 -9.35
N VAL A 38 -10.83 -0.57 -9.50
CA VAL A 38 -9.90 0.53 -9.18
C VAL A 38 -9.49 0.45 -7.71
N LYS A 39 -10.43 0.21 -6.79
CA LYS A 39 -10.12 0.10 -5.35
C LYS A 39 -9.24 -1.10 -4.99
N VAL A 40 -9.36 -2.21 -5.69
CA VAL A 40 -8.43 -3.34 -5.51
C VAL A 40 -7.01 -2.95 -5.98
N TYR A 41 -6.90 -2.14 -7.02
CA TYR A 41 -5.60 -1.64 -7.49
C TYR A 41 -5.01 -0.57 -6.55
N ASP A 42 -5.84 0.34 -6.02
CA ASP A 42 -5.43 1.29 -4.97
C ASP A 42 -4.86 0.53 -3.76
N LEU A 43 -5.56 -0.51 -3.30
CA LEU A 43 -5.10 -1.36 -2.19
C LEU A 43 -3.77 -2.05 -2.52
N TYR A 44 -3.57 -2.51 -3.75
CA TYR A 44 -2.31 -3.11 -4.17
C TYR A 44 -1.15 -2.11 -4.11
N VAL A 45 -1.38 -0.88 -4.56
CA VAL A 45 -0.39 0.20 -4.46
C VAL A 45 -0.12 0.55 -3.00
N LEU A 46 -1.16 0.57 -2.16
CA LEU A 46 -1.05 0.83 -0.73
C LEU A 46 -0.18 -0.23 -0.02
N LEU A 47 -0.32 -1.50 -0.38
CA LEU A 47 0.53 -2.57 0.14
C LEU A 47 1.99 -2.43 -0.29
N LEU A 48 2.26 -1.94 -1.51
CA LEU A 48 3.61 -1.65 -1.96
C LEU A 48 4.22 -0.45 -1.21
N SER A 49 3.43 0.62 -1.00
CA SER A 49 3.89 1.79 -0.27
C SER A 49 4.18 1.49 1.19
N LEU A 50 3.47 0.53 1.81
CA LEU A 50 3.74 0.08 3.17
C LEU A 50 5.20 -0.39 3.34
N LEU A 51 5.74 -1.13 2.36
CA LEU A 51 7.14 -1.59 2.42
C LEU A 51 8.13 -0.42 2.40
N VAL A 52 7.80 0.66 1.69
CA VAL A 52 8.61 1.89 1.63
C VAL A 52 8.54 2.65 2.95
N GLU A 53 7.36 2.71 3.57
CA GLU A 53 7.16 3.38 4.85
C GLU A 53 7.85 2.62 6.00
N ILE A 54 7.74 1.29 6.06
CA ILE A 54 8.46 0.46 7.05
C ILE A 54 9.99 0.66 6.92
N ARG A 55 10.51 0.71 5.69
CA ARG A 55 11.94 1.02 5.45
C ARG A 55 12.30 2.39 6.04
N SER A 56 11.45 3.39 5.82
CA SER A 56 11.68 4.76 6.27
C SER A 56 11.60 4.88 7.79
N LEU A 57 10.67 4.18 8.43
CA LEU A 57 10.57 4.07 9.89
C LEU A 57 11.81 3.40 10.47
N ALA A 58 12.28 2.30 9.89
CA ALA A 58 13.52 1.63 10.32
C ALA A 58 14.74 2.57 10.21
N GLU A 59 14.82 3.37 9.15
CA GLU A 59 15.85 4.40 8.98
C GLU A 59 15.77 5.48 10.06
N GLN A 60 14.58 6.01 10.33
CA GLN A 60 14.36 6.98 11.42
C GLN A 60 14.70 6.40 12.80
N TYR A 61 14.30 5.16 13.07
CA TYR A 61 14.59 4.47 14.32
C TYR A 61 16.11 4.36 14.56
N GLN A 62 16.87 3.97 13.53
CA GLN A 62 18.33 3.90 13.62
C GLN A 62 18.97 5.26 13.91
N GLU A 63 18.47 6.34 13.30
CA GLU A 63 18.98 7.69 13.55
C GLU A 63 18.64 8.22 14.95
N ILE A 64 17.47 7.85 15.49
CA ILE A 64 17.10 8.16 16.88
C ILE A 64 17.97 7.35 17.85
N ALA A 65 18.16 6.07 17.58
CA ALA A 65 18.93 5.16 18.42
C ALA A 65 20.38 5.61 18.62
N LYS A 66 21.02 6.12 17.56
CA LYS A 66 22.38 6.72 17.63
C LYS A 66 22.50 7.89 18.61
N LYS A 67 21.39 8.60 18.88
CA LYS A 67 21.36 9.78 19.75
C LYS A 67 21.01 9.45 21.21
N LYS A 68 20.80 8.17 21.55
CA LYS A 68 20.54 7.75 22.93
C LYS A 68 21.70 8.17 23.84
N HIS A 69 21.39 8.67 25.03
CA HIS A 69 22.42 9.02 26.04
C HIS A 69 23.29 7.83 26.45
N LEU A 70 22.73 6.63 26.42
CA LEU A 70 23.42 5.36 26.67
C LEU A 70 23.36 4.50 25.40
N ALA A 71 23.86 5.03 24.29
CA ALA A 71 23.92 4.30 23.03
C ALA A 71 24.88 3.10 23.15
N THR A 72 24.39 1.92 22.76
CA THR A 72 25.23 0.73 22.64
C THR A 72 26.11 0.81 21.38
N SER A 73 27.12 -0.05 21.27
CA SER A 73 27.93 -0.17 20.05
C SER A 73 27.07 -0.51 18.82
N GLU A 74 25.99 -1.27 19.00
CA GLU A 74 25.02 -1.62 17.96
C GLU A 74 24.12 -0.45 17.58
N ASP A 75 23.80 0.46 18.51
CA ASP A 75 23.08 1.70 18.21
C ASP A 75 23.97 2.68 17.41
N ILE A 76 25.27 2.76 17.74
CA ILE A 76 26.23 3.64 17.05
C ILE A 76 26.51 3.14 15.63
N ASN A 77 26.65 1.82 15.45
CA ASN A 77 26.89 1.18 14.16
C ASN A 77 25.80 0.14 13.82
N PRO A 78 24.58 0.59 13.48
CA PRO A 78 23.47 -0.30 13.25
C PRO A 78 23.63 -1.08 11.94
N LYS A 79 23.11 -2.31 11.90
CA LYS A 79 23.08 -3.12 10.68
C LYS A 79 22.13 -2.48 9.66
N ARG A 80 22.70 -1.97 8.56
CA ARG A 80 21.92 -1.29 7.51
C ARG A 80 21.39 -2.21 6.40
N LYS A 81 21.65 -3.51 6.46
CA LYS A 81 21.26 -4.50 5.42
C LYS A 81 19.79 -4.40 4.98
N PHE A 82 18.89 -4.06 5.90
CA PHE A 82 17.46 -3.86 5.58
C PHE A 82 17.19 -2.55 4.84
N ILE A 83 17.69 -1.42 5.34
CA ILE A 83 17.46 -0.09 4.75
C ILE A 83 18.16 0.05 3.39
N ASP A 84 19.33 -0.56 3.26
CA ASP A 84 20.16 -0.58 2.05
C ASP A 84 19.76 -1.72 1.10
N ASN A 85 18.64 -2.39 1.36
CA ASN A 85 18.11 -3.40 0.45
C ASN A 85 17.74 -2.74 -0.89
N ARG A 86 18.38 -3.22 -1.97
CA ARG A 86 18.20 -2.69 -3.33
C ARG A 86 16.74 -2.67 -3.79
N PHE A 87 15.98 -3.74 -3.51
CA PHE A 87 14.56 -3.77 -3.90
C PHE A 87 13.76 -2.66 -3.22
N LEU A 88 13.98 -2.42 -1.93
CA LEU A 88 13.27 -1.36 -1.19
C LEU A 88 13.73 0.04 -1.63
N GLN A 89 14.99 0.22 -2.02
CA GLN A 89 15.49 1.47 -2.60
C GLN A 89 14.87 1.73 -3.98
N ASP A 90 14.87 0.72 -4.86
CA ASP A 90 14.28 0.81 -6.19
C ASP A 90 12.77 1.07 -6.10
N LEU A 91 12.09 0.46 -5.13
CA LEU A 91 10.66 0.69 -4.88
C LEU A 91 10.40 2.11 -4.37
N LYS A 92 11.21 2.60 -3.42
CA LYS A 92 11.13 3.99 -2.91
C LYS A 92 11.33 5.01 -4.02
N ASN A 93 12.23 4.76 -4.96
CA ASN A 93 12.59 5.66 -6.05
C ASN A 93 11.76 5.44 -7.33
N ASN A 94 10.73 4.60 -7.28
CA ASN A 94 9.92 4.31 -8.44
C ASN A 94 8.94 5.47 -8.74
N ASN A 95 9.23 6.24 -9.79
CA ASN A 95 8.39 7.38 -10.19
C ASN A 95 6.94 6.99 -10.50
N SER A 96 6.70 5.83 -11.10
CA SER A 96 5.33 5.40 -11.41
C SER A 96 4.52 5.14 -10.15
N LEU A 97 5.14 4.58 -9.12
CA LEU A 97 4.53 4.34 -7.83
C LEU A 97 4.21 5.66 -7.12
N GLN A 98 5.21 6.56 -7.04
CA GLN A 98 5.06 7.87 -6.42
C GLN A 98 3.95 8.70 -7.08
N ASN A 99 3.97 8.80 -8.41
CA ASN A 99 2.95 9.52 -9.18
C ASN A 99 1.55 8.93 -8.96
N TYR A 100 1.41 7.60 -8.86
CA TYR A 100 0.11 6.99 -8.61
C TYR A 100 -0.40 7.33 -7.20
N ILE A 101 0.46 7.26 -6.19
CA ILE A 101 0.13 7.61 -4.80
C ILE A 101 -0.33 9.07 -4.71
N GLU A 102 0.40 9.99 -5.34
CA GLU A 102 0.05 11.42 -5.33
C GLU A 102 -1.26 11.71 -6.05
N ASN A 103 -1.42 11.19 -7.28
CA ASN A 103 -2.61 11.43 -8.09
C ASN A 103 -3.89 10.86 -7.46
N ASN A 104 -3.78 9.73 -6.75
CA ASN A 104 -4.90 9.06 -6.09
C ASN A 104 -4.99 9.36 -4.59
N LYS A 105 -4.11 10.23 -4.07
CA LYS A 105 -4.06 10.67 -2.66
C LYS A 105 -4.01 9.51 -1.66
N LEU A 106 -3.16 8.51 -1.93
CA LEU A 106 -3.01 7.32 -1.07
C LEU A 106 -2.05 7.58 0.09
N PHE A 107 -2.40 8.50 0.99
CA PHE A 107 -1.54 8.96 2.09
C PHE A 107 -1.78 8.26 3.43
N ASN A 108 -2.52 7.15 3.44
CA ASN A 108 -2.99 6.46 4.66
C ASN A 108 -1.88 6.21 5.69
N TRP A 109 -0.68 5.80 5.25
CA TRP A 109 0.43 5.50 6.16
C TRP A 109 1.03 6.72 6.86
N LYS A 110 0.88 7.91 6.27
CA LYS A 110 1.34 9.18 6.86
C LYS A 110 0.30 9.77 7.79
N GLU A 111 -0.98 9.61 7.43
CA GLU A 111 -2.11 10.09 8.21
C GLU A 111 -2.36 9.19 9.44
N ASP A 112 -2.28 7.87 9.24
CA ASP A 112 -2.50 6.85 10.27
C ASP A 112 -1.21 6.04 10.50
N SER A 113 -0.17 6.71 10.99
CA SER A 113 1.15 6.11 11.22
C SER A 113 1.19 4.97 12.24
N GLU A 114 0.11 4.75 13.00
CA GLU A 114 -0.02 3.62 13.94
C GLU A 114 -0.06 2.24 13.26
N TYR A 115 -0.38 2.19 11.96
CA TYR A 115 -0.47 0.95 11.18
C TYR A 115 0.83 0.58 10.45
N VAL A 116 1.92 1.34 10.66
CA VAL A 116 3.24 1.15 10.04
C VAL A 116 4.26 0.72 11.09
#